data_AF-A0A2H0BIF2-F1
#
_entry.id   AF-A0A2H0BIF2-F1
#
_cell.length_a   1.000
_cell.length_b   1.000
_cell.length_c   1.000
_cell.angle_alpha   90.00
_cell.angle_beta   90.00
_cell.angle_gamma   90.00
#
_symmetry.space_group_name_H-M   'P 1'
#
loop_
_entity.id
_entity.type
_entity.pdbx_description
1 polymer ?
#
loop_
_entity_poly.entity_id
_entity_poly.type
_entity_poly.pdbx_seq_one_letter_code
_entity_poly.pdbx_strand_id
1 'polypeptide(L)'
;AEHGWKVRSSFLKKILKLDFIFKIAIFKNPVDVNKMYDIVFQQLITESNIRNIYIDGKKPKWYERKLKKILRDKGISVAKLKTVRKEISQSGLQLADGLAGLGRCVVDNPNAKEAWGLFNQLKKEKKLFIQYLF
;
A
#
# COMPACT_ATOMS: atom_id res chain seq x y z
N ALA A 1 4.58 5.09 21.74
CA ALA A 1 4.72 5.49 20.32
C ALA A 1 6.09 5.12 19.74
N GLU A 2 7.22 5.44 20.39
CA GLU A 2 8.57 5.15 19.87
C GLU A 2 8.88 3.66 19.60
N HIS A 3 8.38 2.75 20.43
CA HIS A 3 8.68 1.31 20.31
C HIS A 3 8.17 0.73 18.98
N GLY A 4 7.02 1.20 18.48
CA GLY A 4 6.45 0.75 17.21
C GLY A 4 7.27 1.19 16.00
N TRP A 5 7.86 2.38 16.04
CA TRP A 5 8.71 2.87 14.95
C TRP A 5 10.03 2.12 14.87
N LYS A 6 10.67 1.81 16.01
CA LYS A 6 11.90 1.01 16.05
C LYS A 6 11.71 -0.38 15.42
N VAL A 7 10.60 -1.05 15.74
CA VAL A 7 10.23 -2.34 15.14
C VAL A 7 10.00 -2.19 13.64
N ARG A 8 9.25 -1.16 13.21
CA ARG A 8 8.99 -0.91 11.78
C ARG A 8 10.27 -0.57 11.02
N SER A 9 11.16 0.26 11.55
CA SER A 9 12.46 0.58 10.94
C SER A 9 13.32 -0.67 10.77
N SER A 10 13.39 -1.53 11.79
CA SER A 10 14.10 -2.82 11.70
C SER A 10 13.51 -3.73 10.62
N PHE A 11 12.18 -3.81 10.53
CA PHE A 11 11.50 -4.54 9.47
C PHE A 11 11.81 -3.96 8.07
N LEU A 12 11.71 -2.64 7.91
CA LEU A 12 12.01 -1.91 6.66
C LEU A 12 13.45 -2.16 6.18
N LYS A 13 14.42 -2.15 7.10
CA LYS A 13 15.82 -2.49 6.80
C LYS A 13 16.01 -3.92 6.32
N LYS A 14 15.21 -4.87 6.81
CA LYS A 14 15.25 -6.27 6.37
C LYS A 14 14.63 -6.44 4.99
N ILE A 15 13.46 -5.84 4.75
CA ILE A 15 12.77 -5.99 3.45
C ILE A 15 13.53 -5.31 2.32
N LEU A 16 14.33 -4.27 2.57
CA LEU A 16 15.17 -3.61 1.55
C LEU A 16 16.02 -4.62 0.76
N LYS A 17 16.42 -5.73 1.38
CA LYS A 17 17.22 -6.76 0.70
C LYS A 17 16.43 -7.65 -0.26
N LEU A 18 15.09 -7.59 -0.24
CA LEU A 18 14.22 -8.42 -1.07
C LEU A 18 14.07 -7.80 -2.46
N ASP A 19 13.89 -8.64 -3.49
CA ASP A 19 13.61 -8.18 -4.85
C ASP A 19 12.11 -7.89 -5.02
N PHE A 20 11.76 -6.61 -5.00
CA PHE A 20 10.40 -6.13 -5.22
C PHE A 20 10.40 -4.68 -5.70
N ILE A 21 9.32 -4.31 -6.37
CA ILE A 21 8.94 -2.92 -6.64
C ILE A 21 7.58 -2.64 -6.02
N PHE A 22 7.32 -1.38 -5.70
CA PHE A 22 6.02 -0.97 -5.18
C PHE A 22 5.59 0.40 -5.72
N LYS A 23 4.28 0.57 -5.77
CA LYS A 23 3.61 1.86 -5.98
C LYS A 23 2.93 2.26 -4.67
N ILE A 24 2.93 3.55 -4.39
CA ILE A 24 2.21 4.10 -3.23
C ILE A 24 1.38 5.30 -3.66
N ALA A 25 0.14 5.37 -3.18
CA ALA A 25 -0.73 6.53 -3.32
C ALA A 25 -1.16 6.99 -1.93
N ILE A 26 -0.93 8.26 -1.61
CA ILE A 26 -1.26 8.87 -0.33
C ILE A 26 -2.29 9.97 -0.59
N PHE A 27 -3.41 9.91 0.12
CA PHE A 27 -4.53 10.83 -0.02
C PHE A 27 -4.71 11.59 1.30
N LYS A 28 -4.62 12.92 1.25
CA LYS A 28 -4.82 13.77 2.43
C LYS A 28 -6.31 14.05 2.65
N ASN A 29 -6.79 13.70 3.86
CA ASN A 29 -8.14 14.02 4.36
C ASN A 29 -9.28 13.86 3.33
N PRO A 30 -9.58 12.62 2.89
CA PRO A 30 -10.62 12.41 1.89
C PRO A 30 -12.00 12.82 2.44
N VAL A 31 -12.54 13.93 1.91
CA VAL A 31 -13.88 14.45 2.25
C VAL A 31 -14.96 13.40 1.98
N ASP A 32 -14.80 12.59 0.93
CA ASP A 32 -15.63 11.43 0.62
C ASP A 32 -14.76 10.20 0.40
N VAL A 33 -14.60 9.41 1.46
CA VAL A 33 -13.82 8.17 1.47
C VAL A 33 -14.32 7.18 0.40
N ASN A 34 -15.62 7.15 0.11
CA ASN A 34 -16.21 6.21 -0.83
C ASN A 34 -15.87 6.55 -2.29
N LYS A 35 -15.89 7.85 -2.65
CA LYS A 35 -15.42 8.33 -3.95
C LYS A 35 -13.91 8.15 -4.09
N MET A 36 -13.16 8.39 -3.01
CA MET A 36 -11.71 8.26 -3.05
C MET A 36 -11.28 6.83 -3.36
N TYR A 37 -12.03 5.82 -2.90
CA TYR A 37 -11.75 4.44 -3.29
C TYR A 37 -11.81 4.20 -4.78
N ASP A 38 -12.77 4.79 -5.48
CA ASP A 38 -12.88 4.62 -6.93
C ASP A 38 -11.64 5.23 -7.62
N ILE A 39 -11.14 6.36 -7.13
CA ILE A 39 -9.88 6.98 -7.60
C ILE A 39 -8.66 6.10 -7.26
N VAL A 40 -8.55 5.65 -6.01
CA VAL A 40 -7.46 4.78 -5.53
C VAL A 40 -7.36 3.53 -6.40
N PHE A 41 -8.49 2.86 -6.63
CA PHE A 41 -8.54 1.67 -7.47
C PHE A 41 -8.24 1.98 -8.93
N GLN A 42 -8.67 3.14 -9.42
CA GLN A 42 -8.35 3.55 -10.78
C GLN A 42 -6.86 3.77 -11.00
N GLN A 43 -6.15 4.32 -10.01
CA GLN A 43 -4.75 4.75 -10.09
C GLN A 43 -3.75 3.66 -9.68
N LEU A 44 -4.12 2.75 -8.77
CA LEU A 44 -3.23 1.69 -8.28
C LEU A 44 -3.27 0.43 -9.16
N ILE A 45 -4.32 0.25 -9.94
CA ILE A 45 -4.53 -0.95 -10.76
C ILE A 45 -4.36 -0.55 -12.22
N THR A 46 -3.14 -0.16 -12.55
CA THR A 46 -2.71 0.19 -13.92
C THR A 46 -2.12 -1.01 -14.66
N GLU A 47 -1.85 -2.09 -13.94
CA GLU A 47 -1.21 -3.30 -14.39
C GLU A 47 -2.24 -4.37 -14.78
N SER A 48 -1.97 -5.08 -15.86
CA SER A 48 -2.67 -6.31 -16.22
C SER A 48 -2.09 -7.51 -15.46
N ASN A 49 -2.83 -8.62 -15.42
CA ASN A 49 -2.40 -9.90 -14.83
C ASN A 49 -2.16 -9.89 -13.30
N ILE A 50 -3.03 -9.22 -12.56
CA ILE A 50 -2.95 -9.21 -11.10
C ILE A 50 -3.41 -10.57 -10.55
N ARG A 51 -2.47 -11.35 -10.01
CA ARG A 51 -2.81 -12.67 -9.46
C ARG A 51 -3.68 -12.56 -8.21
N ASN A 52 -3.34 -11.68 -7.27
CA ASN A 52 -4.03 -11.59 -6.00
C ASN A 52 -4.20 -10.14 -5.54
N ILE A 53 -5.39 -9.80 -5.04
CA ILE A 53 -5.69 -8.56 -4.32
C ILE A 53 -6.12 -8.92 -2.91
N TYR A 54 -5.48 -8.28 -1.93
CA TYR A 54 -5.77 -8.42 -0.52
C TYR A 54 -6.28 -7.08 0.01
N ILE A 55 -7.46 -7.08 0.61
CA ILE A 55 -8.04 -5.87 1.22
C ILE A 55 -7.89 -6.01 2.73
N ASP A 56 -7.25 -5.02 3.35
CA ASP A 56 -7.04 -4.99 4.79
C ASP A 56 -8.15 -4.22 5.54
N GLY A 57 -8.14 -4.27 6.88
CA GLY A 57 -9.03 -3.48 7.73
C GLY A 57 -10.41 -4.11 7.95
N LYS A 58 -10.51 -5.45 7.82
CA LYS A 58 -11.74 -6.24 8.07
C LYS A 58 -12.98 -5.68 7.34
N LYS A 59 -12.79 -5.18 6.11
CA LYS A 59 -13.87 -4.62 5.30
C LYS A 59 -15.02 -5.61 5.07
N PRO A 60 -16.27 -5.14 4.99
CA PRO A 60 -17.42 -5.98 4.70
C PRO A 60 -17.38 -6.54 3.26
N LYS A 61 -18.04 -7.68 3.01
CA LYS A 61 -18.03 -8.37 1.70
C LYS A 61 -18.53 -7.52 0.53
N TRP A 62 -19.41 -6.54 0.76
CA TRP A 62 -19.86 -5.64 -0.32
C TRP A 62 -18.70 -4.85 -0.92
N TYR A 63 -17.65 -4.59 -0.13
CA TYR A 63 -16.44 -3.89 -0.57
C TYR A 63 -15.69 -4.71 -1.61
N GLU A 64 -15.53 -6.02 -1.37
CA GLU A 64 -14.96 -6.94 -2.36
C GLU A 64 -15.77 -6.95 -3.66
N ARG A 65 -17.11 -6.96 -3.55
CA ARG A 65 -18.00 -6.96 -4.72
C ARG A 65 -17.87 -5.66 -5.52
N LYS A 66 -17.81 -4.50 -4.86
CA LYS A 66 -17.61 -3.20 -5.52
C LYS A 66 -16.28 -3.19 -6.29
N LEU A 67 -15.19 -3.64 -5.66
CA LEU A 67 -13.88 -3.69 -6.30
C LEU A 67 -13.86 -4.65 -7.50
N LYS A 68 -14.46 -5.85 -7.37
CA LYS A 68 -14.60 -6.79 -8.50
C LYS A 68 -15.33 -6.17 -9.69
N LYS A 69 -16.39 -5.39 -9.45
CA LYS A 69 -17.11 -4.67 -10.51
C LYS A 69 -16.18 -3.67 -11.21
N ILE A 70 -15.50 -2.81 -10.45
CA ILE A 70 -14.57 -1.80 -11.02
C ILE A 70 -13.48 -2.45 -11.87
N LEU A 71 -12.89 -3.55 -11.38
CA LEU A 71 -11.88 -4.31 -12.12
C LEU A 71 -12.40 -4.85 -13.45
N ARG A 72 -13.59 -5.45 -13.43
CA ARG A 72 -14.24 -6.00 -14.62
C ARG A 72 -14.61 -4.89 -15.62
N ASP A 73 -15.15 -3.78 -15.14
CA ASP A 73 -15.54 -2.65 -15.99
C ASP A 73 -14.31 -2.03 -16.69
N LYS A 74 -13.10 -2.23 -16.14
CA LYS A 74 -11.81 -1.85 -16.73
C LYS A 74 -11.13 -2.94 -17.58
N GLY A 75 -11.73 -4.12 -17.70
CA GLY A 75 -11.10 -5.24 -18.41
C GLY A 75 -9.89 -5.85 -17.69
N ILE A 76 -9.73 -5.63 -16.38
CA ILE A 76 -8.60 -6.14 -15.60
C ILE A 76 -8.99 -7.48 -14.97
N SER A 77 -8.27 -8.54 -15.36
CA SER A 77 -8.44 -9.87 -14.78
C SER A 77 -7.71 -9.98 -13.44
N VAL A 78 -8.39 -10.56 -12.45
CA VAL A 78 -7.83 -10.84 -11.12
C VAL A 78 -8.17 -12.27 -10.73
N ALA A 79 -7.16 -13.09 -10.46
CA ALA A 79 -7.39 -14.49 -10.11
C ALA A 79 -7.99 -14.65 -8.70
N LYS A 80 -7.57 -13.82 -7.73
CA LYS A 80 -8.11 -13.83 -6.37
C LYS A 80 -8.25 -12.45 -5.78
N LEU A 81 -9.42 -12.16 -5.21
CA LEU A 81 -9.68 -10.95 -4.44
C LEU A 81 -10.32 -11.37 -3.12
N LYS A 82 -9.69 -10.99 -1.99
CA LYS A 82 -10.22 -11.29 -0.64
C LYS A 82 -9.93 -10.18 0.36
N THR A 83 -10.85 -9.97 1.27
CA THR A 83 -10.62 -9.23 2.50
C THR A 83 -9.96 -10.12 3.54
N VAL A 84 -8.88 -9.63 4.15
CA VAL A 84 -8.12 -10.34 5.16
C VAL A 84 -8.65 -9.98 6.54
N ARG A 85 -8.92 -11.01 7.35
CA ARG A 85 -9.39 -10.86 8.74
C ARG A 85 -8.24 -10.82 9.76
N LYS A 86 -7.10 -11.43 9.42
CA LYS A 86 -5.87 -11.51 10.22
C LYS A 86 -4.68 -11.14 9.35
N GLU A 87 -4.22 -9.89 9.47
CA GLU A 87 -3.10 -9.31 8.72
C GLU A 87 -1.82 -10.15 8.79
N ILE A 88 -1.52 -10.69 9.98
CA ILE A 88 -0.34 -11.52 10.26
C ILE A 88 -0.24 -12.74 9.32
N SER A 89 -1.37 -13.21 8.76
CA SER A 89 -1.38 -14.37 7.87
C SER A 89 -0.85 -14.12 6.45
N GLN A 90 -0.55 -12.88 6.06
CA GLN A 90 -0.12 -12.56 4.69
C GLN A 90 1.11 -11.63 4.67
N SER A 91 2.27 -12.16 4.28
CA SER A 91 3.53 -11.39 4.22
C SER A 91 3.45 -10.15 3.32
N GLY A 92 2.68 -10.23 2.23
CA GLY A 92 2.45 -9.08 1.33
C GLY A 92 1.68 -7.93 1.99
N LEU A 93 0.78 -8.22 2.93
CA LEU A 93 0.09 -7.17 3.70
C LEU A 93 1.02 -6.52 4.72
N GLN A 94 1.88 -7.30 5.38
CA GLN A 94 2.88 -6.75 6.31
C GLN A 94 3.88 -5.84 5.57
N LEU A 95 4.30 -6.25 4.36
CA LEU A 95 5.12 -5.43 3.48
C LEU A 95 4.40 -4.13 3.12
N ALA A 96 3.14 -4.22 2.67
CA ALA A 96 2.33 -3.06 2.32
C ALA A 96 2.11 -2.12 3.51
N ASP A 97 1.79 -2.62 4.71
CA ASP A 97 1.64 -1.78 5.92
C ASP A 97 2.95 -1.07 6.28
N GLY A 98 4.07 -1.79 6.25
CA GLY A 98 5.38 -1.21 6.52
C GLY A 98 5.71 -0.06 5.57
N LEU A 99 5.50 -0.27 4.26
CA LEU A 99 5.74 0.73 3.22
C LEU A 99 4.77 1.91 3.28
N ALA A 100 3.48 1.65 3.53
CA ALA A 100 2.46 2.68 3.70
C ALA A 100 2.74 3.53 4.94
N GLY A 101 3.11 2.90 6.05
CA GLY A 101 3.52 3.57 7.29
C GLY A 101 4.77 4.42 7.11
N LEU A 102 5.74 3.96 6.34
CA LEU A 102 6.93 4.75 5.97
C LEU A 102 6.53 5.97 5.14
N GLY A 103 5.77 5.76 4.06
CA GLY A 103 5.33 6.85 3.17
C GLY A 103 4.52 7.90 3.92
N ARG A 104 3.61 7.47 4.80
CA ARG A 104 2.85 8.36 5.67
C ARG A 104 3.76 9.13 6.63
N CYS A 105 4.71 8.46 7.28
CA CYS A 105 5.64 9.12 8.21
C CYS A 105 6.46 10.22 7.51
N VAL A 106 6.91 9.96 6.29
CA VAL A 106 7.64 10.94 5.46
C VAL A 106 6.78 12.16 5.12
N VAL A 107 5.50 11.95 4.80
CA VAL A 107 4.57 13.03 4.44
C VAL A 107 4.12 13.84 5.66
N ASP A 108 3.79 13.17 6.77
CA ASP A 108 3.22 13.79 7.96
C ASP A 108 4.32 14.45 8.83
N ASN A 109 5.56 13.95 8.79
CA ASN A 109 6.67 14.45 9.61
C ASN A 109 7.91 14.78 8.76
N PRO A 110 8.00 15.99 8.17
CA PRO A 110 9.11 16.38 7.29
C PRO A 110 10.50 16.26 7.95
N ASN A 111 10.58 16.40 9.28
CA ASN A 111 11.83 16.37 10.04
C ASN A 111 12.28 14.96 10.46
N ALA A 112 11.54 13.90 10.11
CA ALA A 112 11.87 12.52 10.47
C ALA A 112 13.04 11.98 9.63
N LYS A 113 14.28 12.35 10.00
CA LYS A 113 15.52 12.00 9.28
C LYS A 113 15.65 10.51 8.98
N GLU A 114 15.31 9.64 9.93
CA GLU A 114 15.41 8.19 9.74
C GLU A 114 14.41 7.67 8.68
N ALA A 115 13.17 8.15 8.71
CA ALA A 115 12.15 7.78 7.72
C ALA A 115 12.56 8.23 6.32
N TRP A 116 13.05 9.47 6.20
CA TRP A 116 13.60 9.98 4.94
C TRP A 116 14.80 9.18 4.45
N GLY A 117 15.71 8.78 5.34
CA GLY A 117 16.84 7.93 4.99
C GLY A 117 16.42 6.61 4.34
N LEU A 118 15.45 5.91 4.96
CA LEU A 118 14.90 4.66 4.42
C LEU A 118 14.16 4.88 3.10
N PHE A 119 13.36 5.94 3.02
CA PHE A 119 12.58 6.24 1.82
C PHE A 119 13.47 6.61 0.62
N ASN A 120 14.53 7.39 0.85
CA ASN A 120 15.52 7.73 -0.16
C ASN A 120 16.33 6.49 -0.59
N GLN A 121 16.60 5.57 0.33
CA GLN A 121 17.23 4.30 -0.01
C GLN A 121 16.36 3.46 -0.96
N LEU A 122 15.04 3.34 -0.68
CA LEU A 122 14.10 2.65 -1.58
C LEU A 122 14.06 3.29 -2.97
N LYS A 123 14.15 4.62 -3.07
CA LYS A 123 14.27 5.34 -4.34
C LYS A 123 15.58 5.04 -5.06
N LYS A 124 16.71 5.10 -4.35
CA LYS A 124 18.05 4.84 -4.89
C LYS A 124 18.16 3.41 -5.44
N GLU A 125 17.57 2.45 -4.75
CA GLU A 125 17.51 1.04 -5.17
C GLU A 125 16.42 0.77 -6.23
N LYS A 126 15.76 1.80 -6.75
CA LYS A 126 14.69 1.71 -7.77
C LYS A 126 13.51 0.82 -7.38
N LYS A 127 13.24 0.67 -6.08
CA LYS A 127 12.12 -0.13 -5.55
C LYS A 127 10.81 0.66 -5.53
N LEU A 128 10.89 1.97 -5.27
CA LEU A 128 9.73 2.85 -5.42
C LEU A 128 9.55 3.16 -6.91
N PHE A 129 8.51 2.58 -7.51
CA PHE A 129 8.22 2.74 -8.93
C PHE A 129 7.35 3.98 -9.18
N ILE A 130 6.28 4.18 -8.41
CA ILE A 130 5.42 5.37 -8.51
C ILE A 130 4.98 5.84 -7.12
N GLN A 131 4.98 7.15 -6.93
CA GLN A 131 4.36 7.83 -5.78
C GLN A 131 3.30 8.81 -6.28
N TYR A 132 2.06 8.63 -5.84
CA TYR A 132 1.00 9.61 -6.02
C TYR A 132 0.69 10.30 -4.69
N LEU A 133 0.61 11.63 -4.72
CA LEU A 133 0.20 12.46 -3.59
C LEU A 133 -1.04 13.23 -4.03
N PHE A 134 -2.16 13.03 -3.31
CA PHE A 134 -3.44 13.69 -3.55
C PHE A 134 -3.88 14.47 -2.31
#